data_AF-A0A969BMK5-F1
#
_entry.id   AF-A0A969BMK5-F1
#
_cell.length_a   1.000
_cell.length_b   1.000
_cell.length_c   1.000
_cell.angle_alpha   90.00
_cell.angle_beta   90.00
_cell.angle_gamma   90.00
#
_symmetry.space_group_name_H-M   'P 1'
#
loop_
_entity.id
_entity.type
_entity.pdbx_description
1 polymer ?
#
loop_
_entity_poly.entity_id
_entity_poly.type
_entity_poly.pdbx_seq_one_letter_code
_entity_poly.pdbx_strand_id
1 'polypeptide(L)'
;MLNKILVGRYSLLKLLSSGTSTETYLAEDIHLPDRPQCIVKQLRTQSLDPDTLKLSRRLFQAEARVLDILGTNEGNSPLISSF
;
A
#
# COMPACT_ATOMS: atom_id res chain seq x y z
N MET A 1 16.94 7.04 5.46
CA MET A 1 16.03 6.99 6.62
C MET A 1 14.61 7.05 6.07
N LEU A 2 13.80 6.01 6.21
CA LEU A 2 12.44 5.92 5.65
C LEU A 2 11.40 6.51 6.62
N ASN A 3 11.66 7.67 7.24
CA ASN A 3 10.66 8.37 8.08
C ASN A 3 9.66 9.14 7.21
N LYS A 4 9.01 8.45 6.28
CA LYS A 4 8.02 9.02 5.38
C LYS A 4 6.65 8.51 5.78
N ILE A 5 5.75 9.44 6.06
CA ILE A 5 4.33 9.12 6.27
C ILE A 5 3.67 9.15 4.89
N LEU A 6 3.19 7.99 4.43
CA LEU A 6 2.45 7.89 3.19
C LEU A 6 0.99 8.27 3.44
N VAL A 7 0.47 9.17 2.60
CA VAL A 7 -0.90 9.74 2.67
C VAL A 7 -1.34 10.26 4.04
N GLY A 8 -0.39 10.61 4.91
CA GLY A 8 -0.69 11.04 6.28
C GLY A 8 -1.11 9.94 7.25
N ARG A 9 -1.17 8.66 6.83
CA ARG A 9 -1.72 7.55 7.63
C ARG A 9 -0.75 6.40 7.87
N TYR A 10 0.18 6.13 6.95
CA TYR A 10 1.05 4.96 7.04
C TYR A 10 2.50 5.37 7.27
N SER A 11 3.06 5.02 8.41
CA SER A 11 4.47 5.24 8.70
C SER A 11 5.30 4.12 8.10
N LEU A 12 6.08 4.41 7.05
CA LEU A 12 6.89 3.38 6.38
C LEU A 12 8.03 2.92 7.31
N LEU A 13 8.07 1.64 7.65
CA LEU A 13 9.11 1.06 8.50
C LEU A 13 10.29 0.54 7.66
N LYS A 14 9.99 -0.22 6.60
CA LYS A 14 11.01 -0.93 5.81
C LYS A 14 10.55 -1.17 4.39
N LEU A 15 11.44 -1.01 3.41
CA LEU A 15 11.23 -1.50 2.05
C LEU A 15 11.37 -3.03 2.04
N LEU A 16 10.33 -3.73 1.59
CA LEU A 16 10.31 -5.18 1.46
C LEU A 16 10.69 -5.64 0.06
N SER A 17 10.21 -4.93 -0.96
CA SER A 17 10.49 -5.23 -2.36
C SER A 17 10.39 -3.98 -3.22
N SER A 18 11.21 -3.89 -4.27
CA SER A 18 11.16 -2.83 -5.26
C SER A 18 11.10 -3.46 -6.65
N GLY A 19 9.93 -3.38 -7.28
CA GLY A 19 9.73 -3.72 -8.68
C GLY A 19 9.86 -2.49 -9.59
N THR A 20 9.76 -2.71 -10.90
CA THR A 20 9.96 -1.69 -11.94
C THR A 20 9.01 -0.48 -11.82
N SER A 21 7.79 -0.73 -11.34
CA SER A 21 6.75 0.30 -11.21
C SER A 21 6.04 0.27 -9.86
N THR A 22 6.49 -0.57 -8.93
CA THR A 22 5.82 -0.77 -7.64
C THR A 22 6.85 -1.05 -6.55
N GLU A 23 6.80 -0.29 -5.46
CA GLU A 23 7.55 -0.57 -4.24
C GLU A 23 6.59 -1.17 -3.21
N THR A 24 7.05 -2.13 -2.42
CA THR A 24 6.29 -2.74 -1.32
C THR A 24 7.03 -2.48 -0.03
N TYR A 25 6.31 -1.96 0.97
CA TYR A 25 6.84 -1.57 2.26
C TYR A 25 6.11 -2.29 3.39
N LEU A 26 6.81 -2.54 4.48
CA LEU A 26 6.21 -2.73 5.79
C LEU A 26 5.96 -1.34 6.38
N ALA A 27 4.76 -1.10 6.90
CA ALA A 27 4.37 0.17 7.51
C ALA A 27 3.50 -0.04 8.74
N GLU A 28 3.33 0.99 9.55
CA GLU A 28 2.35 1.04 10.65
C GLU A 28 1.19 1.95 10.29
N ASP A 29 -0.03 1.52 10.57
CA ASP A 29 -1.22 2.38 10.46
C ASP A 29 -1.33 3.28 11.70
N ILE A 30 -0.83 4.51 11.60
CA ILE A 30 -0.76 5.43 12.74
C ILE A 30 -2.13 6.03 13.13
N HIS A 31 -3.19 5.78 12.36
CA HIS A 31 -4.55 6.20 12.70
C HIS A 31 -5.27 5.21 13.62
N LEU A 32 -4.74 3.99 13.77
CA LEU A 32 -5.28 2.99 14.69
C LEU A 32 -4.53 3.04 16.03
N PRO A 33 -5.23 2.84 17.16
CA PRO A 33 -4.65 3.00 18.50
C PRO A 33 -3.45 2.06 18.75
N ASP A 34 -3.51 0.83 18.24
CA ASP A 34 -2.46 -0.18 18.39
C ASP A 34 -1.36 -0.10 17.32
N ARG A 35 -1.47 0.85 16.37
CA ARG A 35 -0.54 1.02 15.24
C ARG A 35 -0.15 -0.30 14.57
N PRO A 36 -1.14 -1.11 14.14
CA PRO A 36 -0.87 -2.43 13.60
C PRO A 36 0.02 -2.32 12.37
N GLN A 37 0.92 -3.29 12.24
CA GLN A 37 1.77 -3.41 11.06
C GLN A 37 0.96 -3.89 9.86
N CYS A 38 1.27 -3.31 8.72
CA CYS A 38 0.55 -3.48 7.47
C CYS A 38 1.52 -3.44 6.29
N ILE A 39 1.11 -3.98 5.15
CA ILE A 39 1.94 -3.99 3.94
C ILE A 39 1.41 -2.90 3.02
N VAL A 40 2.26 -1.96 2.68
CA VAL A 40 1.91 -0.84 1.80
C VAL A 40 2.55 -1.08 0.45
N LYS A 41 1.75 -1.25 -0.60
CA LYS A 41 2.24 -1.23 -1.97
C LYS A 41 2.09 0.21 -2.49
N GLN A 42 3.18 0.80 -2.93
CA GLN A 42 3.20 2.13 -3.56
C GLN A 42 3.50 1.97 -5.04
N LEU A 43 2.59 2.44 -5.88
CA LEU A 43 2.80 2.47 -7.31
C LEU A 43 3.69 3.66 -7.68
N ARG A 44 4.85 3.37 -8.27
CA ARG A 44 5.79 4.35 -8.84
C ARG A 44 5.57 4.40 -10.34
N THR A 45 4.51 5.05 -10.78
CA THR A 45 4.31 5.31 -12.20
C THR A 45 5.21 6.47 -12.65
N GLN A 46 6.04 6.24 -13.66
CA GLN A 46 6.78 7.30 -14.36
C GLN A 46 5.99 7.88 -15.55
N SER A 47 4.81 7.32 -15.85
CA SER A 47 3.98 7.78 -16.96
C SER A 47 3.34 9.13 -16.63
N LEU A 48 3.50 10.09 -17.53
CA LEU A 48 2.81 11.39 -17.49
C LEU A 48 1.41 11.31 -18.13
N ASP A 49 1.06 10.17 -18.73
CA ASP A 49 -0.23 9.97 -19.40
C ASP A 49 -1.36 9.81 -18.36
N PRO A 50 -2.33 10.74 -18.30
CA PRO A 50 -3.39 10.74 -17.28
C PRO A 50 -4.29 9.51 -17.32
N ASP A 51 -4.56 8.96 -18.52
CA ASP A 51 -5.43 7.80 -18.69
C ASP A 51 -4.77 6.52 -18.19
N THR A 52 -3.48 6.34 -18.49
CA THR A 52 -2.64 5.26 -17.95
C THR A 52 -2.57 5.35 -16.42
N LEU A 53 -2.34 6.53 -15.85
CA LEU A 53 -2.34 6.74 -14.40
C LEU A 53 -3.66 6.35 -13.75
N LYS A 54 -4.79 6.72 -14.39
CA LYS A 54 -6.13 6.45 -13.87
C LYS A 54 -6.47 4.96 -13.94
N LEU A 55 -6.06 4.28 -15.00
CA LEU A 55 -6.23 2.83 -15.15
C LEU A 55 -5.37 2.07 -14.14
N SER A 56 -4.08 2.39 -14.04
CA SER A 56 -3.18 1.76 -13.07
C SER A 56 -3.66 1.96 -11.64
N ARG A 57 -4.12 3.18 -11.29
CA ARG A 57 -4.73 3.45 -9.98
C ARG A 57 -5.98 2.61 -9.72
N ARG A 58 -6.87 2.47 -10.71
CA ARG A 58 -8.09 1.64 -10.57
C ARG A 58 -7.75 0.17 -10.36
N LEU A 59 -6.82 -0.37 -11.13
CA LEU A 59 -6.37 -1.77 -11.00
C LEU A 59 -5.74 -2.01 -9.62
N PHE A 60 -4.90 -1.08 -9.17
CA PHE A 60 -4.20 -1.18 -7.90
C PHE A 60 -5.15 -1.07 -6.69
N GLN A 61 -6.18 -0.22 -6.80
CA GLN A 61 -7.26 -0.12 -5.81
C GLN A 61 -8.19 -1.34 -5.81
N ALA A 62 -8.42 -1.97 -6.97
CA ALA A 62 -9.21 -3.19 -7.06
C ALA A 62 -8.49 -4.36 -6.39
N GLU A 63 -7.17 -4.48 -6.58
CA GLU A 63 -6.33 -5.51 -5.92
C GLU A 63 -6.39 -5.38 -4.40
N ALA A 64 -6.26 -4.16 -3.86
CA ALA A 64 -6.39 -3.91 -2.42
C ALA A 64 -7.78 -4.27 -1.88
N ARG A 65 -8.87 -4.00 -2.63
CA ARG A 65 -10.24 -4.34 -2.21
C ARG A 65 -10.49 -5.85 -2.19
N VAL A 66 -9.96 -6.59 -3.16
CA VAL A 66 -10.10 -8.06 -3.19
C VAL A 66 -9.34 -8.69 -2.02
N LEU A 67 -8.17 -8.15 -1.68
CA LEU A 67 -7.37 -8.63 -0.56
C LEU A 67 -7.97 -8.28 0.81
N ASP A 68 -8.63 -7.12 0.94
CA ASP A 68 -9.37 -6.73 2.15
C ASP A 68 -10.51 -7.70 2.45
N ILE A 69 -11.29 -8.08 1.44
CA ILE A 69 -12.40 -9.05 1.56
C ILE A 69 -11.88 -10.45 1.97
N LEU A 70 -10.71 -10.86 1.47
CA LEU A 70 -10.12 -12.16 1.79
C LEU A 70 -9.41 -12.16 3.16
N GLY A 71 -8.81 -11.03 3.57
CA GLY A 71 -8.13 -10.88 4.85
C GLY A 71 -9.06 -10.91 6.06
N THR A 72 -10.35 -10.61 5.89
CA THR A 72 -11.36 -10.67 6.96
C THR A 72 -11.70 -12.09 7.46
N ASN A 73 -11.33 -13.16 6.73
CA ASN A 73 -11.65 -14.54 7.13
C ASN A 73 -10.48 -15.30 7.78
N GLU A 74 -9.24 -14.82 7.68
CA GLU A 74 -8.09 -15.41 8.37
C GLU A 74 -7.36 -14.34 9.18
N GLY A 75 -7.53 -14.41 10.50
CA GLY A 75 -7.24 -13.37 11.49
C GLY A 75 -5.78 -12.97 11.69
N ASN A 76 -4.95 -12.88 10.66
CA ASN A 76 -3.59 -12.30 10.70
C ASN A 76 -3.09 -11.80 9.32
N SER A 77 -3.97 -11.48 8.37
CA SER A 77 -3.52 -10.92 7.08
C SER A 77 -3.21 -9.41 7.23
N PRO A 78 -1.96 -8.97 7.02
CA PRO A 78 -1.61 -7.56 7.20
C PRO A 78 -2.39 -6.72 6.17
N LEU A 79 -3.06 -5.68 6.65
CA LEU A 79 -3.84 -4.74 5.82
C LEU A 79 -2.98 -4.32 4.61
N ILE A 80 -3.40 -4.63 3.38
CA ILE A 80 -2.65 -4.23 2.18
C ILE A 80 -3.22 -2.91 1.68
N SER A 81 -2.48 -1.82 1.87
CA SER A 81 -2.89 -0.50 1.41
C SER A 81 -2.12 -0.10 0.15
N SER A 82 -2.86 0.24 -0.91
CA SER A 82 -2.35 0.50 -2.26
C SER A 82 -2.48 1.98 -2.61
N PHE A 83 -1.36 2.67 -2.85
CA PHE A 83 -1.31 4.12 -3.16
C PHE A 83 -0.68 4.46 -4.50
#